data_AF-A0A662SJF3-F1
#
_entry.id   AF-A0A662SJF3-F1
#
_cell.length_a   1.000
_cell.length_b   1.000
_cell.length_c   1.000
_cell.angle_alpha   90.00
_cell.angle_beta   90.00
_cell.angle_gamma   90.00
#
_symmetry.space_group_name_H-M   'P 1'
#
loop_
_entity.id
_entity.type
_entity.pdbx_description
1 polymer ?
#
loop_
_entity_poly.entity_id
_entity_poly.type
_entity_poly.pdbx_seq_one_letter_code
_entity_poly.pdbx_strand_id
1 'polypeptide(L)'
;MRIIESILREDELERESEEDPNYGNSVLLQYLEFFGEQLEESMRKFLKDVHVLDRHHLKSLKEKEKLELHVEGDPYLKYGWPALLPRLFFKLVHMFGYPSLKVSIGYESSFRYLFEYKGHIIELRDHEGGIVFYHLTPYSVEQEDNVTPLKGAEEILKEFAENLLRIVMDVTPLHYGGTKILL
;
A
#
# COMPACT_ATOMS: atom_id res chain seq x y z
N MET A 1 -6.53 -15.74 -13.43
CA MET A 1 -5.10 -15.77 -13.07
C MET A 1 -5.01 -15.29 -11.64
N ARG A 2 -4.30 -16.03 -10.77
CA ARG A 2 -4.18 -15.72 -9.34
C ARG A 2 -3.37 -14.44 -9.12
N ILE A 3 -3.87 -13.50 -8.32
CA ILE A 3 -3.30 -12.15 -8.21
C ILE A 3 -1.95 -12.16 -7.52
N ILE A 4 -1.81 -12.86 -6.39
CA ILE A 4 -0.54 -12.96 -5.66
C ILE A 4 0.55 -13.54 -6.59
N GLU A 5 0.21 -14.61 -7.33
CA GLU A 5 1.14 -15.22 -8.28
C GLU A 5 1.54 -14.28 -9.41
N SER A 6 0.59 -13.50 -9.95
CA SER A 6 0.88 -12.50 -10.95
C SER A 6 1.81 -11.41 -10.42
N ILE A 7 1.53 -10.86 -9.23
CA ILE A 7 2.34 -9.81 -8.61
C ILE A 7 3.77 -10.31 -8.36
N LEU A 8 3.92 -11.50 -7.76
CA LEU A 8 5.23 -12.07 -7.44
C LEU A 8 6.06 -12.36 -8.69
N ARG A 9 5.42 -12.76 -9.79
CA ARG A 9 6.10 -13.04 -11.05
C ARG A 9 6.63 -11.77 -11.72
N GLU A 10 5.81 -10.73 -11.82
CA GLU A 10 6.24 -9.45 -12.40
C GLU A 10 7.36 -8.81 -11.57
N ASP A 11 7.22 -8.85 -10.24
CA ASP A 11 8.22 -8.39 -9.29
C ASP A 11 9.58 -9.09 -9.44
N GLU A 12 9.58 -10.38 -9.79
CA GLU A 12 10.80 -11.14 -10.06
C GLU A 12 11.47 -10.74 -11.39
N LEU A 13 10.68 -10.37 -12.40
CA LEU A 13 11.19 -9.96 -13.72
C LEU A 13 11.84 -8.57 -13.69
N GLU A 14 11.30 -7.65 -12.90
CA GLU A 14 11.74 -6.25 -12.81
C GLU A 14 12.85 -6.01 -11.76
N ARG A 15 13.27 -7.06 -11.05
CA ARG A 15 14.27 -6.95 -9.97
C ARG A 15 15.70 -7.00 -10.47
N GLU A 16 16.48 -6.04 -9.99
CA GLU A 16 17.92 -5.95 -10.19
C GLU A 16 18.72 -6.45 -8.96
N SER A 17 18.08 -6.54 -7.78
CA SER A 17 18.70 -6.99 -6.52
C SER A 17 17.69 -7.63 -5.57
N GLU A 18 18.18 -8.37 -4.58
CA GLU A 18 17.35 -8.77 -3.43
C GLU A 18 16.96 -7.54 -2.60
N GLU A 19 15.81 -7.62 -1.95
CA GLU A 19 15.27 -6.57 -1.09
C GLU A 19 15.38 -7.01 0.37
N ASP A 20 15.68 -6.04 1.24
CA ASP A 20 15.64 -6.26 2.68
C ASP A 20 14.18 -6.50 3.14
N PRO A 21 13.89 -7.66 3.77
CA PRO A 21 12.57 -7.93 4.32
C PRO A 21 12.15 -6.81 5.28
N ASN A 22 10.89 -6.39 5.24
CA ASN A 22 10.36 -5.30 6.05
C ASN A 22 10.99 -3.92 5.79
N TYR A 23 11.57 -3.67 4.61
CA TYR A 23 12.13 -2.37 4.26
C TYR A 23 11.13 -1.22 4.49
N GLY A 24 9.93 -1.30 3.92
CA GLY A 24 8.93 -0.23 4.03
C GLY A 24 8.48 0.04 5.48
N ASN A 25 8.33 -1.02 6.28
CA ASN A 25 8.00 -0.89 7.70
C ASN A 25 9.15 -0.29 8.51
N SER A 26 10.39 -0.61 8.16
CA SER A 26 11.58 -0.01 8.79
C SER A 26 11.65 1.49 8.50
N VAL A 27 11.31 1.92 7.28
CA VAL A 27 11.20 3.35 6.94
C VAL A 27 10.09 4.02 7.73
N LEU A 28 8.91 3.39 7.83
CA LEU A 28 7.78 3.92 8.60
C LEU A 28 8.09 4.08 10.09
N LEU A 29 8.77 3.09 10.69
CA LEU A 29 9.20 3.15 12.08
C LEU A 29 10.18 4.31 12.32
N GLN A 30 11.18 4.47 11.45
CA GLN A 30 12.10 5.61 11.52
C GLN A 30 11.34 6.94 11.35
N TYR A 31 10.42 7.02 10.40
CA TYR A 31 9.61 8.21 10.18
C TYR A 31 8.83 8.61 11.45
N LEU A 32 8.18 7.63 12.09
CA LEU A 32 7.44 7.85 13.34
C LEU A 32 8.36 8.22 14.51
N GLU A 33 9.55 7.64 14.59
CA GLU A 33 10.54 7.98 15.62
C GLU A 33 11.03 9.44 15.50
N PHE A 34 11.36 9.88 14.28
CA PHE A 34 11.87 11.23 14.04
C PHE A 34 10.79 12.31 14.05
N PHE A 35 9.60 11.99 13.53
CA PHE A 35 8.59 12.99 13.20
C PHE A 35 7.23 12.76 13.85
N GLY A 36 7.00 11.61 14.49
CA GLY A 36 5.68 11.24 15.02
C GLY A 36 5.07 12.29 15.96
N GLU A 37 5.86 12.90 16.84
CA GLU A 37 5.40 13.94 17.78
C GLU A 37 4.99 15.26 17.09
N GLN A 38 5.35 15.46 15.83
CA GLN A 38 5.00 16.64 15.05
C GLN A 38 3.74 16.43 14.22
N LEU A 39 3.28 15.19 14.09
CA LEU A 39 2.06 14.84 13.38
C LEU A 39 0.85 15.05 14.29
N GLU A 40 -0.28 15.38 13.68
CA GLU A 40 -1.55 15.36 14.39
C GLU A 40 -1.82 13.96 14.95
N GLU A 41 -2.50 13.90 16.09
CA GLU A 41 -2.75 12.65 16.80
C GLU A 41 -3.44 11.59 15.92
N SER A 42 -4.41 12.01 15.10
CA SER A 42 -5.12 11.14 14.16
C SER A 42 -4.19 10.55 13.10
N MET A 43 -3.25 11.35 12.57
CA MET A 43 -2.28 10.87 11.58
C MET A 43 -1.28 9.91 12.19
N ARG A 44 -0.75 10.26 13.37
CA ARG A 44 0.18 9.39 14.10
C ARG A 44 -0.48 8.05 14.43
N LYS A 45 -1.76 8.05 14.83
CA LYS A 45 -2.52 6.83 15.09
C LYS A 45 -2.71 6.01 13.81
N PHE A 46 -3.16 6.65 12.73
CA PHE A 46 -3.29 5.99 11.43
C PHE A 46 -1.98 5.31 11.00
N LEU A 47 -0.86 6.04 11.01
CA LEU A 47 0.43 5.49 10.60
C LEU A 47 0.92 4.35 11.51
N LYS A 48 0.56 4.33 12.79
CA LYS A 48 0.87 3.20 13.70
C LYS A 48 0.04 1.95 13.42
N ASP A 49 -1.13 2.12 12.82
CA ASP A 49 -2.07 1.04 12.48
C ASP A 49 -1.83 0.51 11.04
N VAL A 50 -0.93 1.12 10.28
CA VAL A 50 -0.57 0.72 8.92
C VAL A 50 0.67 -0.15 8.92
N HIS A 51 0.62 -1.25 8.17
CA HIS A 51 1.75 -2.12 7.89
C HIS A 51 1.94 -2.24 6.38
N VAL A 52 3.16 -2.04 5.88
CA VAL A 52 3.49 -2.13 4.45
C VAL A 52 3.78 -3.60 4.11
N LEU A 53 3.06 -4.14 3.15
CA LEU A 53 3.22 -5.52 2.69
C LEU A 53 4.22 -5.58 1.55
N ASP A 54 5.25 -6.41 1.74
CA ASP A 54 6.27 -6.70 0.74
C ASP A 54 6.09 -8.11 0.13
N ARG A 55 7.04 -8.51 -0.72
CA ARG A 55 7.04 -9.83 -1.36
C ARG A 55 7.02 -10.99 -0.36
N HIS A 56 7.64 -10.85 0.81
CA HIS A 56 7.73 -11.91 1.80
C HIS A 56 6.38 -12.15 2.45
N HIS A 57 5.61 -11.07 2.67
CA HIS A 57 4.23 -11.17 3.13
C HIS A 57 3.37 -11.89 2.09
N LEU A 58 3.46 -11.51 0.81
CA LEU A 58 2.73 -12.18 -0.27
C LEU A 58 3.08 -13.67 -0.41
N LYS A 59 4.37 -14.02 -0.29
CA LYS A 59 4.81 -15.43 -0.25
C LYS A 59 4.22 -16.16 0.95
N SER A 60 4.18 -15.53 2.14
CA SER A 60 3.56 -16.12 3.34
C SER A 60 2.07 -16.42 3.11
N LEU A 61 1.32 -15.44 2.60
CA LEU A 61 -0.11 -15.58 2.31
C LEU A 61 -0.36 -16.77 1.36
N LYS A 62 0.37 -16.85 0.25
CA LYS A 62 0.23 -17.92 -0.75
C LYS A 62 0.68 -19.28 -0.22
N GLU A 63 1.89 -19.36 0.32
CA GLU A 63 2.56 -20.64 0.56
C GLU A 63 2.18 -21.25 1.91
N LYS A 64 2.10 -20.42 2.96
CA LYS A 64 1.83 -20.88 4.33
C LYS A 64 0.35 -20.87 4.64
N GLU A 65 -0.33 -19.77 4.32
CA GLU A 65 -1.74 -19.56 4.71
C GLU A 65 -2.72 -20.09 3.65
N LYS A 66 -2.21 -20.43 2.46
CA LYS A 66 -3.02 -20.91 1.30
C LYS A 66 -4.12 -19.92 0.91
N LEU A 67 -3.82 -18.64 1.06
CA LEU A 67 -4.70 -17.53 0.73
C LEU A 67 -4.38 -16.98 -0.66
N GLU A 68 -5.41 -16.49 -1.31
CA GLU A 68 -5.35 -15.64 -2.49
C GLU A 68 -6.03 -14.30 -2.16
N LEU A 69 -5.82 -13.30 -3.02
CA LEU A 69 -6.40 -11.98 -2.87
C LEU A 69 -7.39 -11.69 -3.98
N HIS A 70 -8.32 -10.78 -3.67
CA HIS A 70 -9.37 -10.28 -4.54
C HIS A 70 -10.54 -11.22 -4.72
N VAL A 71 -11.74 -10.70 -4.44
CA VAL A 71 -13.00 -11.37 -4.73
C VAL A 71 -13.90 -10.46 -5.56
N GLU A 72 -14.85 -11.05 -6.28
CA GLU A 72 -15.81 -10.27 -7.05
C GLU A 72 -16.61 -9.34 -6.11
N GLY A 73 -16.69 -8.06 -6.49
CA GLY A 73 -17.37 -7.04 -5.69
C GLY A 73 -16.49 -6.32 -4.66
N ASP A 74 -15.19 -6.61 -4.59
CA ASP A 74 -14.27 -5.83 -3.75
C ASP A 74 -14.37 -4.33 -4.08
N PRO A 75 -14.54 -3.46 -3.06
CA PRO A 75 -14.72 -2.04 -3.29
C PRO A 75 -13.42 -1.39 -3.77
N TYR A 76 -13.56 -0.33 -4.56
CA TYR A 76 -12.45 0.52 -4.98
C TYR A 76 -12.84 2.00 -5.00
N LEU A 77 -11.85 2.87 -4.82
CA LEU A 77 -11.98 4.32 -4.92
C LEU A 77 -10.95 4.85 -5.93
N LYS A 78 -11.39 5.67 -6.88
CA LYS A 78 -10.51 6.33 -7.86
C LYS A 78 -10.59 7.85 -7.68
N TYR A 79 -9.44 8.48 -7.53
CA TYR A 79 -9.29 9.93 -7.46
C TYR A 79 -8.51 10.45 -8.66
N GLY A 80 -9.16 11.22 -9.53
CA GLY A 80 -8.55 11.82 -10.72
C GLY A 80 -7.80 13.11 -10.40
N TRP A 81 -6.69 13.01 -9.66
CA TRP A 81 -5.90 14.18 -9.22
C TRP A 81 -4.47 14.16 -9.77
N PRO A 82 -4.29 14.33 -11.08
CA PRO A 82 -2.97 14.23 -11.71
C PRO A 82 -1.97 15.25 -11.13
N ALA A 83 -2.44 16.43 -10.72
CA ALA A 83 -1.59 17.47 -10.12
C ALA A 83 -1.06 17.10 -8.71
N LEU A 84 -1.76 16.22 -7.98
CA LEU A 84 -1.36 15.78 -6.64
C LEU A 84 -0.56 14.47 -6.66
N LEU A 85 -0.53 13.75 -7.78
CA LEU A 85 0.22 12.50 -7.92
C LEU A 85 1.70 12.65 -7.52
N PRO A 86 2.45 13.67 -7.99
CA PRO A 86 3.84 13.82 -7.56
C PRO A 86 3.97 14.04 -6.05
N ARG A 87 3.12 14.91 -5.47
CA ARG A 87 3.13 15.23 -4.03
C ARG A 87 2.80 13.99 -3.20
N LEU A 88 1.79 13.21 -3.59
CA LEU A 88 1.48 11.93 -2.98
C LEU A 88 2.69 11.02 -3.03
N PHE A 89 3.22 10.77 -4.23
CA PHE A 89 4.33 9.83 -4.41
C PHE A 89 5.55 10.21 -3.57
N PHE A 90 5.95 11.48 -3.58
CA PHE A 90 7.05 11.97 -2.73
C PHE A 90 6.79 11.66 -1.26
N LYS A 91 5.59 11.98 -0.76
CA LYS A 91 5.23 11.72 0.63
C LYS A 91 5.24 10.23 0.97
N LEU A 92 4.69 9.38 0.10
CA LEU A 92 4.70 7.93 0.29
C LEU A 92 6.13 7.40 0.38
N VAL A 93 7.03 7.81 -0.51
CA VAL A 93 8.43 7.37 -0.48
C VAL A 93 9.13 7.75 0.83
N HIS A 94 8.85 8.94 1.36
CA HIS A 94 9.46 9.40 2.62
C HIS A 94 8.86 8.75 3.87
N MET A 95 7.62 8.28 3.82
CA MET A 95 6.96 7.61 4.95
C MET A 95 7.08 6.10 4.92
N PHE A 96 7.05 5.50 3.73
CA PHE A 96 6.93 4.05 3.53
C PHE A 96 8.07 3.46 2.69
N GLY A 97 9.04 4.27 2.28
CA GLY A 97 10.11 3.86 1.37
C GLY A 97 9.63 3.76 -0.07
N TYR A 98 10.54 3.50 -1.01
CA TYR A 98 10.16 3.18 -2.38
C TYR A 98 9.26 1.93 -2.42
N PRO A 99 8.27 1.86 -3.33
CA PRO A 99 7.41 0.69 -3.44
C PRO A 99 8.29 -0.53 -3.76
N SER A 100 8.20 -1.52 -2.87
CA SER A 100 9.02 -2.73 -2.94
C SER A 100 8.57 -3.69 -4.03
N LEU A 101 7.28 -3.68 -4.36
CA LEU A 101 6.69 -4.48 -5.42
C LEU A 101 6.81 -3.74 -6.75
N LYS A 102 7.69 -4.23 -7.62
CA LYS A 102 7.86 -3.69 -8.97
C LYS A 102 6.96 -4.44 -9.94
N VAL A 103 5.74 -3.95 -10.17
CA VAL A 103 4.77 -4.63 -11.04
C VAL A 103 4.54 -3.81 -12.30
N SER A 104 4.96 -4.34 -13.44
CA SER A 104 4.56 -3.86 -14.76
C SER A 104 3.39 -4.71 -15.24
N ILE A 105 2.30 -4.09 -15.71
CA ILE A 105 1.22 -4.82 -16.40
C ILE A 105 1.25 -4.42 -17.86
N GLY A 106 1.79 -5.29 -18.72
CA GLY A 106 1.96 -4.98 -20.14
C GLY A 106 3.02 -3.91 -20.37
N TYR A 107 2.63 -2.78 -20.97
CA TYR A 107 3.53 -1.63 -21.24
C TYR A 107 3.37 -0.48 -20.23
N GLU A 108 2.54 -0.66 -19.20
CA GLU A 108 2.29 0.36 -18.20
C GLU A 108 3.07 0.06 -16.92
N SER A 109 4.03 0.94 -16.61
CA SER A 109 4.67 0.98 -15.30
C SER A 109 3.80 1.78 -14.34
N SER A 110 3.35 1.15 -13.26
CA SER A 110 2.66 1.80 -12.14
C SER A 110 3.47 1.61 -10.86
N PHE A 111 3.47 2.59 -9.96
CA PHE A 111 3.89 2.35 -8.59
C PHE A 111 2.75 1.68 -7.83
N ARG A 112 3.09 0.69 -7.00
CA ARG A 112 2.11 -0.09 -6.24
C ARG A 112 2.59 -0.26 -4.81
N TYR A 113 1.75 0.14 -3.85
CA TYR A 113 1.90 -0.23 -2.46
C TYR A 113 0.77 -1.19 -2.07
N LEU A 114 1.11 -2.18 -1.26
CA LEU A 114 0.15 -2.99 -0.52
C LEU A 114 0.26 -2.65 0.95
N PHE A 115 -0.86 -2.42 1.59
CA PHE A 115 -0.94 -2.11 3.01
C PHE A 115 -1.87 -3.11 3.69
N GLU A 116 -1.51 -3.49 4.91
CA GLU A 116 -2.46 -4.02 5.87
C GLU A 116 -2.88 -2.88 6.81
N TYR A 117 -4.18 -2.73 6.99
CA TYR A 117 -4.77 -1.72 7.87
C TYR A 117 -5.99 -2.31 8.56
N LYS A 118 -5.95 -2.40 9.90
CA LYS A 118 -7.03 -2.99 10.72
C LYS A 118 -7.47 -4.39 10.27
N GLY A 119 -6.56 -5.21 9.75
CA GLY A 119 -6.85 -6.55 9.23
C GLY A 119 -7.44 -6.58 7.82
N HIS A 120 -7.45 -5.45 7.11
CA HIS A 120 -7.83 -5.36 5.70
C HIS A 120 -6.59 -5.12 4.84
N ILE A 121 -6.52 -5.78 3.68
CA ILE A 121 -5.45 -5.53 2.70
C ILE A 121 -5.95 -4.50 1.70
N ILE A 122 -5.15 -3.46 1.47
CA ILE A 122 -5.47 -2.34 0.58
C ILE A 122 -4.31 -2.15 -0.39
N GLU A 123 -4.63 -2.18 -1.67
CA GLU A 123 -3.73 -1.78 -2.75
C GLU A 123 -3.90 -0.29 -3.05
N LEU A 124 -2.77 0.40 -3.13
CA LEU A 124 -2.67 1.75 -3.68
C LEU A 124 -1.81 1.70 -4.94
N ARG A 125 -2.37 2.15 -6.06
CA ARG A 125 -1.62 2.28 -7.31
C ARG A 125 -1.97 3.55 -8.07
N ASP A 126 -1.06 4.03 -8.89
CA ASP A 126 -1.42 4.97 -9.95
C ASP A 126 -1.95 4.21 -11.18
N HIS A 127 -2.98 4.77 -11.81
CA HIS A 127 -3.54 4.24 -13.04
C HIS A 127 -4.27 5.34 -13.82
N GLU A 128 -3.96 5.47 -15.11
CA GLU A 128 -4.55 6.45 -16.04
C GLU A 128 -4.57 7.89 -15.51
N GLY A 129 -3.48 8.33 -14.87
CA GLY A 129 -3.37 9.69 -14.31
C GLY A 129 -4.23 9.94 -13.07
N GLY A 130 -4.74 8.87 -12.43
CA GLY A 130 -5.41 8.91 -11.15
C GLY A 130 -4.75 8.01 -10.11
N ILE A 131 -5.21 8.15 -8.87
CA ILE A 131 -4.85 7.29 -7.74
C ILE A 131 -5.99 6.33 -7.52
N VAL A 132 -5.70 5.04 -7.41
CA VAL A 132 -6.72 4.03 -7.14
C VAL A 132 -6.39 3.29 -5.86
N PHE A 133 -7.37 3.25 -4.97
CA PHE A 133 -7.38 2.45 -3.76
C PHE A 133 -8.29 1.25 -4.01
N TYR A 134 -7.76 0.05 -3.91
CA TYR A 134 -8.52 -1.20 -4.01
C TYR A 134 -8.46 -1.92 -2.67
N HIS A 135 -9.61 -2.33 -2.14
CA HIS A 135 -9.63 -3.34 -1.10
C HIS A 135 -9.37 -4.71 -1.73
N LEU A 136 -8.60 -5.55 -1.06
CA LEU A 136 -8.30 -6.91 -1.51
C LEU A 136 -8.74 -7.89 -0.42
N THR A 137 -9.87 -8.56 -0.62
CA THR A 137 -10.33 -9.57 0.34
C THR A 137 -9.45 -10.82 0.25
N PRO A 138 -8.80 -11.24 1.36
CA PRO A 138 -8.10 -12.52 1.39
C PRO A 138 -9.11 -13.66 1.45
N TYR A 139 -8.89 -14.70 0.65
CA TYR A 139 -9.75 -15.88 0.61
C TYR A 139 -8.95 -17.16 0.51
N SER A 140 -9.45 -18.25 1.10
CA SER A 140 -8.86 -19.57 0.88
C SER A 140 -9.21 -20.04 -0.52
N VAL A 141 -8.21 -20.51 -1.25
CA VAL A 141 -8.37 -21.08 -2.61
C VAL A 141 -9.41 -22.21 -2.66
N GLU A 142 -9.61 -22.93 -1.56
CA GLU A 142 -10.59 -24.02 -1.47
C GLU A 142 -12.05 -23.52 -1.39
N GLN A 143 -12.27 -22.22 -1.20
CA GLN A 143 -13.58 -21.60 -0.96
C GLN A 143 -13.99 -20.58 -2.04
N GLU A 144 -13.24 -20.51 -3.15
CA GLU A 144 -13.34 -19.47 -4.20
C GLU A 144 -14.78 -19.16 -4.66
N ASP A 145 -15.62 -20.19 -4.84
CA ASP A 145 -16.98 -20.03 -5.39
C ASP A 145 -18.00 -19.34 -4.46
N ASN A 146 -17.67 -19.10 -3.18
CA ASN A 146 -18.61 -18.57 -2.18
C ASN A 146 -18.05 -17.43 -1.32
N VAL A 147 -16.99 -16.74 -1.78
CA VAL A 147 -16.41 -15.64 -1.00
C VAL A 147 -16.97 -14.30 -1.44
N THR A 148 -17.49 -13.56 -0.47
CA THR A 148 -17.91 -12.16 -0.64
C THR A 148 -16.87 -11.21 -0.03
N PRO A 149 -16.87 -9.93 -0.41
CA PRO A 149 -15.98 -8.94 0.19
C PRO A 149 -16.03 -8.95 1.73
N LEU A 150 -14.89 -8.70 2.36
CA LEU A 150 -14.76 -8.71 3.81
C LEU A 150 -15.71 -7.67 4.43
N LYS A 151 -16.38 -8.03 5.53
CA LYS A 151 -17.30 -7.13 6.22
C LYS A 151 -16.57 -5.83 6.63
N GLY A 152 -17.12 -4.69 6.26
CA GLY A 152 -16.52 -3.38 6.54
C GLY A 152 -15.50 -2.91 5.49
N ALA A 153 -15.30 -3.65 4.41
CA ALA A 153 -14.31 -3.33 3.37
C ALA A 153 -14.48 -1.92 2.80
N GLU A 154 -15.72 -1.49 2.54
CA GLU A 154 -15.98 -0.17 1.96
C GLU A 154 -15.69 0.97 2.97
N GLU A 155 -16.11 0.81 4.22
CA GLU A 155 -15.87 1.78 5.29
C GLU A 155 -14.39 1.91 5.60
N ILE A 156 -13.67 0.78 5.70
CA ILE A 156 -12.24 0.76 5.97
C ILE A 156 -11.45 1.34 4.79
N LEU A 157 -11.84 1.04 3.55
CA LEU A 157 -11.21 1.61 2.37
C LEU A 157 -11.37 3.14 2.32
N LYS A 158 -12.56 3.65 2.63
CA LYS A 158 -12.83 5.10 2.72
C LYS A 158 -12.00 5.74 3.84
N GLU A 159 -12.02 5.17 5.04
CA GLU A 159 -11.22 5.65 6.17
C GLU A 159 -9.73 5.69 5.83
N PHE A 160 -9.21 4.63 5.21
CA PHE A 160 -7.80 4.56 4.80
C PHE A 160 -7.47 5.64 3.77
N ALA A 161 -8.29 5.76 2.72
CA ALA A 161 -8.10 6.76 1.68
C ALA A 161 -8.17 8.18 2.26
N GLU A 162 -9.14 8.49 3.11
CA GLU A 162 -9.27 9.81 3.75
C GLU A 162 -8.06 10.17 4.61
N ASN A 163 -7.57 9.24 5.45
CA ASN A 163 -6.39 9.48 6.27
C ASN A 163 -5.14 9.70 5.42
N LEU A 164 -4.93 8.88 4.39
CA LEU A 164 -3.78 9.01 3.51
C LEU A 164 -3.85 10.33 2.72
N LEU A 165 -5.02 10.70 2.20
CA LEU A 165 -5.21 11.94 1.46
C LEU A 165 -5.02 13.16 2.37
N ARG A 166 -5.44 13.11 3.64
CA ARG A 166 -5.16 14.17 4.61
C ARG A 166 -3.66 14.37 4.81
N ILE A 167 -2.90 13.29 4.96
CA ILE A 167 -1.43 13.33 5.03
C ILE A 167 -0.85 13.97 3.77
N VAL A 168 -1.39 13.66 2.60
CA VAL A 168 -0.95 14.26 1.33
C VAL A 168 -1.20 15.76 1.32
N MET A 169 -2.36 16.20 1.79
CA MET A 169 -2.75 17.60 1.75
C MET A 169 -2.04 18.45 2.80
N ASP A 170 -1.85 17.94 4.02
CA ASP A 170 -1.28 18.70 5.14
C ASP A 170 0.22 18.94 4.98
N VAL A 171 0.79 19.87 5.75
CA VAL A 171 2.24 20.08 5.77
C VAL A 171 2.87 18.99 6.63
N THR A 172 3.52 18.03 5.99
CA THR A 172 4.15 16.88 6.67
C THR A 172 5.67 16.93 6.50
N PRO A 173 6.44 16.58 7.53
CA PRO A 173 7.88 16.45 7.39
C PRO A 173 8.23 15.33 6.43
N LEU A 174 9.27 15.54 5.64
CA LEU A 174 9.90 14.58 4.75
C LEU A 174 11.30 14.24 5.28
N HIS A 175 11.68 12.97 5.15
CA HIS A 175 12.96 12.46 5.62
C HIS A 175 13.97 12.34 4.47
N TYR A 176 14.91 13.29 4.33
CA TYR A 176 16.00 13.23 3.35
C TYR A 176 17.32 12.88 4.04
N GLY A 177 17.56 11.59 4.32
CA GLY A 177 18.85 11.13 4.85
C GLY A 177 19.35 11.93 6.06
N GLY A 178 18.45 12.25 7.01
CA GLY A 178 18.73 13.08 8.18
C GLY A 178 18.43 14.57 8.04
N THR A 179 18.07 15.08 6.86
CA THR A 179 17.62 16.47 6.66
C THR A 179 16.08 16.54 6.61
N LYS A 180 15.51 17.45 7.41
CA LYS A 180 14.06 17.70 7.48
C LYS A 180 13.65 18.74 6.43
N ILE A 181 12.70 18.38 5.57
CA ILE A 181 12.00 19.31 4.66
C ILE A 181 10.51 19.25 4.99
N LEU A 182 9.79 20.37 4.98
CA LEU A 182 8.35 20.42 5.20
C LEU A 182 7.65 20.59 3.84
N LEU A 183 6.72 19.69 3.51
CA LEU A 183 5.91 19.76 2.28
C LEU A 183 4.42 19.58 2.55
#